data_AF-A0A091CUH2-F1
#
_entry.id   AF-A0A091CUH2-F1
#
_cell.length_a   1.000
_cell.length_b   1.000
_cell.length_c   1.000
_cell.angle_alpha   90.00
_cell.angle_beta   90.00
_cell.angle_gamma   90.00
#
_symmetry.space_group_name_H-M   'P 1'
#
loop_
_entity.id
_entity.type
_entity.pdbx_description
1 polymer ?
#
loop_
_entity_poly.entity_id
_entity_poly.type
_entity_poly.pdbx_seq_one_letter_code
_entity_poly.pdbx_strand_id
1 'polypeptide(L)'
;MWIVNLADRDKGLSSKTLCMESEQILPDGSRVRHYDVHSLYGWSQTRPTYDAVQEVTGQRGVVITRSTFPSSGRWAGHWLGDNTAAWDQLKKSIIGMMEFSLFGISYTGADICGFFQDAEYEMCARWMQLGAFYPFSRNHNSIGTRRQDPVSWDAAFVNISKSVLETRYTLLPYLYTLMYKAHTEGSTVVRPLLHEFVSDRATWDVDSQFLLGPALLVSPVLEPVSMEGFSGSRIPAVRLGKQDKQKKPRA
;
A
#
# COMPACT_ATOMS: atom_id res chain seq x y z
N MET A 1 -10.53 -7.15 -1.44
CA MET A 1 -11.12 -8.45 -1.02
C MET A 1 -12.10 -8.15 0.09
N TRP A 2 -13.34 -8.63 0.02
CA TRP A 2 -14.22 -8.57 1.20
C TRP A 2 -13.69 -9.58 2.22
N ILE A 3 -13.36 -9.08 3.41
CA ILE A 3 -12.92 -9.91 4.53
C ILE A 3 -14.11 -10.02 5.47
N VAL A 4 -14.57 -11.25 5.73
CA VAL A 4 -15.57 -11.52 6.77
C VAL A 4 -15.02 -10.96 8.08
N ASN A 5 -15.73 -10.02 8.71
CA ASN A 5 -15.35 -9.59 10.04
C ASN A 5 -15.57 -10.75 11.02
N LEU A 6 -14.47 -11.38 11.46
CA LEU A 6 -14.53 -12.50 12.40
C LEU A 6 -15.20 -12.12 13.73
N ALA A 7 -15.18 -10.84 14.12
CA ALA A 7 -15.85 -10.36 15.32
C ALA A 7 -17.38 -10.28 15.19
N ASP A 8 -17.93 -10.34 13.97
CA ASP A 8 -19.37 -10.31 13.70
C ASP A 8 -19.87 -11.67 13.15
N ARG A 9 -19.14 -12.78 13.40
CA ARG A 9 -19.46 -14.11 12.84
C ARG A 9 -20.85 -14.61 13.24
N ASP A 10 -21.30 -14.26 14.43
CA ASP A 10 -22.61 -14.59 15.01
C ASP A 10 -23.78 -13.84 14.33
N LYS A 11 -23.50 -12.73 13.62
CA LYS A 11 -24.51 -11.92 12.92
C LYS A 11 -24.84 -12.44 11.52
N GLY A 12 -24.13 -13.45 11.04
CA GLY A 12 -24.31 -14.02 9.70
C GLY A 12 -23.76 -13.13 8.58
N LEU A 13 -23.95 -13.57 7.34
CA LEU A 13 -23.37 -12.91 6.15
C LEU A 13 -23.96 -11.53 5.84
N SER A 14 -25.16 -11.22 6.34
CA SER A 14 -25.82 -9.92 6.14
C SER A 14 -25.21 -8.79 6.98
N SER A 15 -24.29 -9.09 7.90
CA SER A 15 -23.66 -8.09 8.76
C SER A 15 -22.97 -6.99 7.94
N LYS A 16 -23.45 -5.75 8.08
CA LYS A 16 -22.90 -4.53 7.44
C LYS A 16 -22.83 -4.62 5.91
N THR A 17 -23.73 -5.36 5.27
CA THR A 17 -23.84 -5.43 3.81
C THR A 17 -25.27 -5.74 3.35
N LEU A 18 -25.48 -5.99 2.06
CA LEU A 18 -26.78 -6.34 1.50
C LEU A 18 -27.25 -7.71 1.99
N CYS A 19 -28.57 -7.93 1.94
CA CYS A 19 -29.16 -9.22 2.23
C CYS A 19 -28.70 -10.28 1.21
N MET A 20 -28.49 -11.51 1.67
CA MET A 20 -27.95 -12.58 0.82
C MET A 20 -28.96 -13.07 -0.23
N GLU A 21 -30.25 -12.88 0.03
CA GLU A 21 -31.35 -13.16 -0.87
C GLU A 21 -31.60 -12.07 -1.93
N SER A 22 -30.91 -10.93 -1.86
CA SER A 22 -31.05 -9.86 -2.86
C SER A 22 -30.73 -10.38 -4.26
N GLU A 23 -31.62 -10.16 -5.22
CA GLU A 23 -31.45 -10.57 -6.61
C GLU A 23 -30.58 -9.56 -7.38
N GLN A 24 -29.67 -10.07 -8.21
CA GLN A 24 -28.86 -9.31 -9.16
C GLN A 24 -28.95 -9.98 -10.53
N ILE A 25 -28.64 -9.23 -11.60
CA ILE A 25 -28.72 -9.70 -12.98
C ILE A 25 -27.31 -9.68 -13.58
N LEU A 26 -26.87 -10.81 -14.12
CA LEU A 26 -25.59 -10.93 -14.83
C LEU A 26 -25.66 -10.32 -16.24
N PRO A 27 -24.50 -10.08 -16.91
CA PRO A 27 -24.49 -9.51 -18.25
C PRO A 27 -25.23 -10.32 -19.32
N ASP A 28 -25.39 -11.63 -19.13
CA ASP A 28 -26.16 -12.51 -20.03
C ASP A 28 -27.69 -12.49 -19.74
N GLY A 29 -28.13 -11.70 -18.76
CA GLY A 29 -29.52 -11.58 -18.34
C GLY A 29 -29.95 -12.61 -17.29
N SER A 30 -29.10 -13.55 -16.90
CA SER A 30 -29.43 -14.53 -15.86
C SER A 30 -29.51 -13.89 -14.48
N ARG A 31 -30.44 -14.40 -13.65
CA ARG A 31 -30.64 -13.95 -12.28
C ARG A 31 -29.74 -14.72 -11.33
N VAL A 32 -29.09 -14.00 -10.42
CA VAL A 32 -28.24 -14.56 -9.37
C VAL A 32 -28.58 -13.95 -8.03
N ARG A 33 -28.24 -14.65 -6.94
CA ARG A 33 -28.40 -14.11 -5.59
C ARG A 33 -27.12 -13.42 -5.14
N HIS A 34 -27.27 -12.39 -4.30
CA HIS A 34 -26.14 -11.70 -3.69
C HIS A 34 -25.22 -12.66 -2.92
N TYR A 35 -25.78 -13.74 -2.34
CA TYR A 35 -25.02 -14.82 -1.74
C TYR A 35 -23.84 -15.32 -2.59
N ASP A 36 -24.05 -15.52 -3.89
CA ASP A 36 -23.04 -16.10 -4.79
C ASP A 36 -22.05 -15.06 -5.33
N VAL A 37 -22.47 -13.79 -5.37
CA VAL A 37 -21.74 -12.72 -6.07
C VAL A 37 -21.35 -11.53 -5.17
N HIS A 38 -21.54 -11.63 -3.86
CA HIS A 38 -21.21 -10.58 -2.89
C HIS A 38 -19.76 -10.08 -3.07
N SER A 39 -18.80 -11.00 -3.08
CA SER A 39 -17.38 -10.69 -3.25
C SER A 39 -17.02 -10.15 -4.64
N LEU A 40 -17.94 -10.22 -5.61
CA LEU A 40 -17.77 -9.69 -6.96
C LEU A 40 -18.34 -8.27 -7.11
N TYR A 41 -19.01 -7.72 -6.09
CA TYR A 41 -19.71 -6.43 -6.22
C TYR A 41 -18.78 -5.25 -6.55
N GLY A 42 -17.67 -5.11 -5.82
CA GLY A 42 -16.69 -4.06 -6.14
C GLY A 42 -16.03 -4.26 -7.50
N TRP A 43 -15.74 -5.52 -7.84
CA TRP A 43 -15.18 -5.89 -9.14
C TRP A 43 -16.13 -5.56 -10.30
N SER A 44 -17.43 -5.84 -10.16
CA SER A 44 -18.43 -5.59 -11.21
C SER A 44 -18.64 -4.10 -11.47
N GLN A 45 -18.43 -3.25 -10.46
CA GLN A 45 -18.44 -1.80 -10.60
C GLN A 45 -17.16 -1.23 -11.22
N THR A 46 -16.01 -1.89 -11.03
CA THR A 46 -14.69 -1.32 -11.32
C THR A 46 -14.52 -0.97 -12.80
N ARG A 47 -14.84 -1.90 -13.72
CA ARG A 47 -14.70 -1.67 -15.17
C ARG A 47 -15.64 -0.57 -15.67
N PRO A 48 -16.96 -0.58 -15.39
CA PRO A 48 -17.84 0.51 -15.79
C PRO A 48 -17.36 1.89 -15.33
N THR A 49 -16.83 2.00 -14.10
CA THR A 49 -16.26 3.27 -13.61
C THR A 49 -15.02 3.69 -14.40
N TYR A 50 -14.13 2.75 -14.73
CA TYR A 50 -12.96 3.02 -15.56
C TYR A 50 -13.34 3.50 -16.96
N ASP A 51 -14.27 2.79 -17.61
CA ASP A 51 -14.76 3.13 -18.95
C ASP A 51 -15.42 4.54 -18.93
N ALA A 52 -16.23 4.85 -17.91
CA ALA A 52 -16.86 6.17 -17.75
C ALA A 52 -15.84 7.31 -17.58
N VAL A 53 -14.77 7.11 -16.80
CA VAL A 53 -13.71 8.12 -16.66
C VAL A 53 -13.05 8.38 -18.02
N GLN A 54 -12.77 7.33 -18.80
CA GLN A 54 -12.16 7.50 -20.12
C GLN A 54 -13.08 8.22 -21.10
N GLU A 55 -14.36 7.84 -21.15
CA GLU A 55 -15.35 8.44 -22.05
C GLU A 55 -15.55 9.94 -21.77
N VAL A 56 -15.71 10.32 -20.50
CA VAL A 56 -16.00 11.71 -20.10
C VAL A 56 -14.77 12.60 -20.23
N THR A 57 -13.57 12.08 -19.98
CA THR A 57 -12.34 12.90 -19.98
C THR A 57 -11.57 12.86 -21.30
N GLY A 58 -11.80 11.86 -22.15
CA GLY A 58 -10.98 11.59 -23.34
C GLY A 58 -9.52 11.20 -23.01
N GLN A 59 -9.22 10.84 -21.77
CA GLN A 59 -7.89 10.47 -21.28
C GLN A 59 -7.89 9.08 -20.66
N ARG A 60 -6.70 8.51 -20.42
CA ARG A 60 -6.55 7.20 -19.75
C ARG A 60 -7.22 7.17 -18.37
N GLY A 61 -7.10 8.25 -17.60
CA GLY A 61 -7.59 8.34 -16.22
C GLY A 61 -6.96 7.34 -15.25
N VAL A 62 -7.52 7.26 -14.05
CA VAL A 62 -7.18 6.27 -13.03
C VAL A 62 -8.39 6.05 -12.11
N VAL A 63 -8.61 4.80 -11.68
CA VAL A 63 -9.64 4.42 -10.72
C VAL A 63 -8.96 3.78 -9.51
N ILE A 64 -9.43 4.11 -8.31
CA ILE A 64 -8.99 3.51 -7.05
C ILE A 64 -10.21 2.90 -6.38
N THR A 65 -10.20 1.58 -6.17
CA THR A 65 -11.33 0.84 -5.59
C THR A 65 -10.94 0.16 -4.29
N ARG A 66 -11.90 0.07 -3.36
CA ARG A 66 -11.70 -0.58 -2.06
C ARG A 66 -11.90 -2.09 -2.14
N SER A 67 -13.04 -2.53 -2.66
CA SER A 67 -13.32 -3.95 -2.81
C SER A 67 -12.70 -4.48 -4.10
N THR A 68 -12.06 -5.64 -4.01
CA THR A 68 -11.30 -6.25 -5.09
C THR A 68 -11.51 -7.76 -5.08
N PHE A 69 -11.43 -8.35 -6.27
CA PHE A 69 -11.41 -9.78 -6.55
C PHE A 69 -10.28 -10.07 -7.56
N PRO A 70 -9.75 -11.30 -7.70
CA PRO A 70 -8.82 -11.60 -8.79
C PRO A 70 -9.30 -11.02 -10.13
N SER A 71 -8.38 -10.37 -10.85
CA SER A 71 -8.60 -9.53 -12.05
C SER A 71 -9.03 -8.07 -11.85
N SER A 72 -9.43 -7.61 -10.66
CA SER A 72 -9.79 -6.19 -10.43
C SER A 72 -8.67 -5.22 -10.84
N GLY A 73 -7.40 -5.61 -10.64
CA GLY A 73 -6.22 -4.82 -11.04
C GLY A 73 -6.09 -4.52 -12.52
N ARG A 74 -6.89 -5.19 -13.36
CA ARG A 74 -6.94 -4.92 -14.81
C ARG A 74 -7.49 -3.52 -15.13
N TRP A 75 -8.28 -2.93 -14.24
CA TRP A 75 -8.95 -1.65 -14.48
C TRP A 75 -8.73 -0.60 -13.39
N ALA A 76 -8.20 -0.98 -12.22
CA ALA A 76 -8.03 -0.06 -11.10
C ALA A 76 -6.80 -0.36 -10.24
N GLY A 77 -6.34 0.67 -9.54
CA GLY A 77 -5.49 0.52 -8.36
C GLY A 77 -6.32 0.28 -7.08
N HIS A 78 -5.62 0.12 -5.97
CA HIS A 78 -6.23 -0.18 -4.67
C HIS A 78 -5.43 0.49 -3.55
N TRP A 79 -6.12 1.10 -2.58
CA TRP A 79 -5.48 1.50 -1.33
C TRP A 79 -5.85 0.52 -0.22
N LEU A 80 -4.94 0.32 0.74
CA LEU A 80 -5.06 -0.72 1.77
C LEU A 80 -6.14 -0.47 2.84
N GLY A 81 -7.05 0.47 2.60
CA GLY A 81 -8.20 0.74 3.46
C GLY A 81 -7.89 1.59 4.68
N ASP A 82 -8.79 1.51 5.65
CA ASP A 82 -8.90 2.43 6.78
C ASP A 82 -7.93 2.00 7.90
N ASN A 83 -6.65 2.32 7.74
CA ASN A 83 -5.59 2.03 8.71
C ASN A 83 -5.60 3.01 9.89
N THR A 84 -4.91 2.68 10.98
CA THR A 84 -4.74 3.56 12.14
C THR A 84 -3.38 4.26 12.10
N ALA A 85 -3.30 5.47 12.65
CA ALA A 85 -2.06 6.19 12.90
C ALA A 85 -1.26 5.50 14.03
N ALA A 86 -0.62 4.37 13.72
CA ALA A 86 0.17 3.58 14.65
C ALA A 86 1.39 2.94 13.98
N TRP A 87 2.48 2.72 14.74
CA TRP A 87 3.77 2.25 14.21
C TRP A 87 3.68 0.88 13.51
N ASP A 88 2.87 -0.04 14.03
CA ASP A 88 2.68 -1.37 13.47
C ASP A 88 2.05 -1.34 12.06
N GLN A 89 1.36 -0.24 11.71
CA GLN A 89 0.70 -0.06 10.42
C GLN A 89 1.69 0.30 9.30
N LEU A 90 2.84 0.89 9.62
CA LEU A 90 3.90 1.13 8.64
C LEU A 90 4.42 -0.19 8.09
N LYS A 91 4.71 -1.17 8.96
CA LYS A 91 5.14 -2.51 8.52
C LYS A 91 4.05 -3.21 7.71
N LYS A 92 2.79 -3.18 8.17
CA LYS A 92 1.66 -3.78 7.46
C LYS A 92 1.46 -3.21 6.05
N SER A 93 1.76 -1.93 5.85
CA SER A 93 1.69 -1.32 4.51
C SER A 93 2.63 -1.99 3.50
N ILE A 94 3.83 -2.39 3.94
CA ILE A 94 4.83 -3.06 3.10
C ILE A 94 4.30 -4.44 2.71
N ILE A 95 3.82 -5.20 3.70
CA ILE A 95 3.21 -6.52 3.51
C ILE A 95 2.05 -6.43 2.51
N GLY A 96 1.09 -5.53 2.75
CA GLY A 96 -0.08 -5.37 1.89
C GLY A 96 0.28 -5.01 0.45
N MET A 97 1.26 -4.13 0.21
CA MET A 97 1.68 -3.81 -1.16
C MET A 97 2.36 -5.00 -1.87
N MET A 98 3.15 -5.80 -1.15
CA MET A 98 3.76 -7.01 -1.71
C MET A 98 2.69 -8.07 -2.04
N GLU A 99 1.75 -8.31 -1.13
CA GLU A 99 0.62 -9.22 -1.35
C GLU A 99 -0.21 -8.80 -2.57
N PHE A 100 -0.54 -7.50 -2.69
CA PHE A 100 -1.30 -7.02 -3.84
C PHE A 100 -0.54 -7.09 -5.16
N SER A 101 0.80 -7.04 -5.11
CA SER A 101 1.62 -7.33 -6.30
C SER A 101 1.47 -8.79 -6.74
N LEU A 102 1.34 -9.75 -5.80
CA LEU A 102 0.98 -11.14 -6.10
C LEU A 102 -0.46 -11.27 -6.62
N PHE A 103 -1.39 -10.46 -6.10
CA PHE A 103 -2.78 -10.43 -6.53
C PHE A 103 -3.01 -9.74 -7.90
N GLY A 104 -1.94 -9.28 -8.56
CA GLY A 104 -2.00 -8.66 -9.88
C GLY A 104 -2.52 -7.22 -9.86
N ILE A 105 -2.29 -6.48 -8.76
CA ILE A 105 -2.67 -5.07 -8.60
C ILE A 105 -1.42 -4.25 -8.28
N SER A 106 -0.86 -3.58 -9.29
CA SER A 106 0.44 -2.90 -9.17
C SER A 106 0.38 -1.47 -8.60
N TYR A 107 -0.77 -0.79 -8.72
CA TYR A 107 -0.95 0.57 -8.24
C TYR A 107 -1.59 0.60 -6.85
N THR A 108 -0.75 0.40 -5.82
CA THR A 108 -1.19 0.28 -4.43
C THR A 108 -0.39 1.11 -3.43
N GLY A 109 -0.98 1.32 -2.26
CA GLY A 109 -0.40 2.06 -1.15
C GLY A 109 -1.34 2.15 0.05
N ALA A 110 -0.81 2.54 1.20
CA ALA A 110 -1.61 2.84 2.40
C ALA A 110 -1.88 4.34 2.52
N ASP A 111 -2.81 4.71 3.41
CA ASP A 111 -2.99 6.10 3.81
C ASP A 111 -1.83 6.53 4.71
N ILE A 112 -0.98 7.40 4.16
CA ILE A 112 0.25 7.86 4.80
C ILE A 112 -0.09 8.70 6.02
N CYS A 113 0.62 8.43 7.12
CA CYS A 113 0.39 8.94 8.48
C CYS A 113 -0.80 8.33 9.22
N GLY A 114 -1.61 7.50 8.56
CA GLY A 114 -2.74 6.77 9.14
C GLY A 114 -4.08 7.48 8.94
N PHE A 115 -5.13 6.72 8.70
CA PHE A 115 -6.48 7.23 8.46
C PHE A 115 -7.23 7.52 9.77
N PHE A 116 -7.29 6.56 10.69
CA PHE A 116 -7.89 6.73 12.02
C PHE A 116 -6.88 7.26 13.03
N GLN A 117 -7.38 8.00 14.02
CA GLN A 117 -6.62 8.61 15.14
C GLN A 117 -5.69 9.75 14.72
N ASP A 118 -5.27 10.53 15.70
CA ASP A 118 -4.35 11.64 15.49
C ASP A 118 -2.95 11.10 15.23
N ALA A 119 -2.34 11.48 14.10
CA ALA A 119 -0.95 11.15 13.83
C ALA A 119 -0.01 11.73 14.89
N GLU A 120 1.15 11.11 15.08
CA GLU A 120 2.26 11.64 15.87
C GLU A 120 3.34 12.19 14.94
N TYR A 121 4.07 13.21 15.39
CA TYR A 121 5.06 13.91 14.54
C TYR A 121 6.11 12.97 13.97
N GLU A 122 6.78 12.20 14.83
CA GLU A 122 7.87 11.31 14.41
C GLU A 122 7.35 10.22 13.48
N MET A 123 6.26 9.56 13.87
CA MET A 123 5.64 8.51 13.06
C MET A 123 5.22 9.04 11.69
N CYS A 124 4.58 10.20 11.61
CA CYS A 124 4.17 10.78 10.33
C CYS A 124 5.39 11.19 9.48
N ALA A 125 6.49 11.66 10.09
CA ALA A 125 7.72 11.94 9.36
C ALA A 125 8.32 10.65 8.76
N ARG A 126 8.34 9.55 9.53
CA ARG A 126 8.77 8.22 9.03
C ARG A 126 7.84 7.67 7.97
N TRP A 127 6.53 7.88 8.12
CA TRP A 127 5.56 7.41 7.15
C TRP A 127 5.63 8.22 5.86
N MET A 128 5.89 9.53 5.90
CA MET A 128 6.16 10.32 4.69
C MET A 128 7.42 9.80 3.98
N GLN A 129 8.47 9.43 4.73
CA GLN A 129 9.68 8.83 4.16
C GLN A 129 9.42 7.50 3.45
N LEU A 130 8.66 6.59 4.10
CA LEU A 130 8.28 5.30 3.53
C LEU A 130 7.28 5.45 2.36
N GLY A 131 6.20 6.19 2.60
CA GLY A 131 5.05 6.33 1.72
C GLY A 131 5.36 7.07 0.43
N ALA A 132 6.38 7.94 0.42
CA ALA A 132 6.92 8.51 -0.80
C ALA A 132 7.43 7.47 -1.80
N PHE A 133 7.63 6.21 -1.40
CA PHE A 133 8.01 5.11 -2.29
C PHE A 133 6.86 4.15 -2.62
N TYR A 134 5.62 4.42 -2.15
CA TYR A 134 4.46 3.65 -2.58
C TYR A 134 4.13 3.94 -4.04
N PRO A 135 3.72 2.94 -4.85
CA PRO A 135 3.16 3.21 -6.17
C PRO A 135 2.03 4.27 -6.11
N PHE A 136 1.05 4.05 -5.23
CA PHE A 136 0.00 5.01 -4.89
C PHE A 136 0.35 5.73 -3.57
N SER A 137 1.01 6.89 -3.67
CA SER A 137 1.45 7.70 -2.52
C SER A 137 0.42 8.78 -2.18
N ARG A 138 -0.44 8.51 -1.19
CA ARG A 138 -1.51 9.43 -0.73
C ARG A 138 -1.44 9.65 0.79
N ASN A 139 -1.50 10.90 1.23
CA ASN A 139 -1.83 11.26 2.61
C ASN A 139 -3.35 11.50 2.69
N HIS A 140 -4.04 10.73 3.51
CA HIS A 140 -5.49 10.78 3.69
C HIS A 140 -5.82 10.54 5.17
N ASN A 141 -6.91 11.13 5.66
CA ASN A 141 -7.23 11.16 7.07
C ASN A 141 -8.76 11.08 7.29
N SER A 142 -9.17 10.61 8.46
CA SER A 142 -10.57 10.54 8.88
C SER A 142 -11.11 11.88 9.38
N ILE A 143 -12.42 11.99 9.48
CA ILE A 143 -13.08 13.17 10.05
C ILE A 143 -12.86 13.22 11.57
N GLY A 144 -12.63 14.42 12.11
CA GLY A 144 -12.53 14.65 13.55
C GLY A 144 -11.13 14.47 14.14
N THR A 145 -10.16 13.98 13.36
CA THR A 145 -8.74 13.98 13.73
C THR A 145 -8.08 15.30 13.35
N ARG A 146 -6.95 15.60 13.97
CA ARG A 146 -6.13 16.76 13.62
C ARG A 146 -5.57 16.62 12.21
N ARG A 147 -5.30 17.75 11.56
CA ARG A 147 -4.63 17.75 10.25
C ARG A 147 -3.22 17.14 10.36
N GLN A 148 -2.84 16.41 9.31
CA GLN A 148 -1.56 15.70 9.21
C GLN A 148 -0.87 15.90 7.86
N ASP A 149 -1.37 16.83 7.04
CA ASP A 149 -0.76 17.19 5.76
C ASP A 149 0.66 17.75 5.95
N PRO A 150 1.57 17.64 4.96
CA PRO A 150 2.97 18.05 5.13
C PRO A 150 3.18 19.49 5.61
N VAL A 151 2.20 20.37 5.38
CA VAL A 151 2.24 21.79 5.76
C VAL A 151 1.42 22.11 7.02
N SER A 152 0.87 21.11 7.73
CA SER A 152 0.18 21.27 9.02
C SER A 152 1.07 21.08 10.24
N TRP A 153 2.38 20.95 10.03
CA TRP A 153 3.37 20.71 11.07
C TRP A 153 4.27 21.93 11.27
N ASP A 154 5.58 21.80 11.10
CA ASP A 154 6.56 22.87 11.17
C ASP A 154 7.51 22.87 9.96
N ALA A 155 8.42 23.84 9.92
CA ALA A 155 9.40 23.97 8.83
C ALA A 155 10.33 22.74 8.70
N ALA A 156 10.62 22.05 9.80
CA ALA A 156 11.47 20.85 9.76
C ALA A 156 10.73 19.71 9.05
N PHE A 157 9.45 19.51 9.34
CA PHE A 157 8.60 18.50 8.68
C PHE A 157 8.44 18.79 7.19
N VAL A 158 8.22 20.07 6.83
CA VAL A 158 8.13 20.50 5.42
C VAL A 158 9.42 20.17 4.68
N ASN A 159 10.58 20.45 5.28
CA ASN A 159 11.87 20.14 4.67
C ASN A 159 12.11 18.63 4.48
N ILE A 160 11.74 17.81 5.46
CA ILE A 160 11.79 16.34 5.36
C ILE A 160 10.90 15.85 4.20
N SER A 161 9.66 16.33 4.17
CA SER A 161 8.66 15.94 3.17
C SER A 161 9.10 16.34 1.77
N LYS A 162 9.62 17.57 1.61
CA LYS A 162 10.15 18.06 0.33
C LYS A 162 11.30 17.20 -0.16
N SER A 163 12.28 16.90 0.69
CA SER A 163 13.45 16.11 0.31
C SER A 163 13.09 14.71 -0.20
N VAL A 164 12.20 14.00 0.48
CA VAL A 164 11.81 12.65 0.04
C VAL A 164 10.90 12.67 -1.18
N LEU A 165 10.03 13.67 -1.30
CA LEU A 165 9.20 13.83 -2.51
C LEU A 165 10.04 14.21 -3.72
N GLU A 166 11.04 15.07 -3.61
CA GLU A 166 11.98 15.37 -4.71
C GLU A 166 12.72 14.11 -5.17
N THR A 167 13.10 13.25 -4.24
CA THR A 167 13.69 11.93 -4.55
C THR A 167 12.70 11.06 -5.33
N ARG A 168 11.44 10.95 -4.88
CA ARG A 168 10.39 10.24 -5.62
C ARG A 168 10.20 10.81 -7.03
N TYR A 169 10.14 12.13 -7.16
CA TYR A 169 9.88 12.80 -8.43
C TYR A 169 11.04 12.59 -9.43
N THR A 170 12.26 12.45 -8.94
CA THR A 170 13.43 12.04 -9.76
C THR A 170 13.27 10.62 -10.30
N LEU A 171 12.62 9.73 -9.54
CA LEU A 171 12.40 8.32 -9.91
C LEU A 171 11.16 8.10 -10.79
N LEU A 172 10.37 9.14 -11.10
CA LEU A 172 9.13 8.97 -11.87
C LEU A 172 9.32 8.27 -13.22
N PRO A 173 10.37 8.53 -14.02
CA PRO A 173 10.59 7.78 -15.26
C PRO A 173 10.77 6.28 -15.00
N TYR A 174 11.56 5.92 -13.98
CA TYR A 174 11.75 4.52 -13.58
C TYR A 174 10.46 3.87 -13.10
N LEU A 175 9.73 4.53 -12.18
CA LEU A 175 8.43 4.05 -11.68
C LEU A 175 7.42 3.87 -12.81
N TYR A 176 7.38 4.79 -13.78
CA TYR A 176 6.49 4.69 -14.93
C TYR A 176 6.86 3.54 -15.86
N THR A 177 8.16 3.29 -16.07
CA THR A 177 8.62 2.10 -16.80
C THR A 177 8.26 0.81 -16.08
N LEU A 178 8.34 0.75 -14.75
CA LEU A 178 7.88 -0.41 -13.99
C LEU A 178 6.38 -0.64 -14.15
N MET A 179 5.57 0.43 -14.15
CA MET A 179 4.13 0.33 -14.42
C MET A 179 3.83 -0.19 -15.83
N TYR A 180 4.59 0.27 -16.83
CA TYR A 180 4.50 -0.24 -18.19
C TYR A 180 4.81 -1.75 -18.23
N LYS A 181 5.93 -2.19 -17.65
CA LYS A 181 6.29 -3.62 -17.61
C LYS A 181 5.31 -4.46 -16.82
N ALA A 182 4.73 -3.94 -15.74
CA ALA A 182 3.70 -4.65 -15.00
C ALA A 182 2.45 -4.86 -15.86
N HIS A 183 2.07 -3.86 -16.64
CA HIS A 183 0.94 -3.93 -17.56
C HIS A 183 1.18 -4.88 -18.75
N THR A 184 2.37 -4.85 -19.37
CA THR A 184 2.64 -5.61 -20.60
C THR A 184 3.17 -7.02 -20.36
N GLU A 185 3.87 -7.26 -19.26
CA GLU A 185 4.57 -8.53 -18.98
C GLU A 185 4.04 -9.24 -17.72
N GLY A 186 3.18 -8.60 -16.93
CA GLY A 186 2.72 -9.15 -15.64
C GLY A 186 3.80 -9.10 -14.54
N SER A 187 4.85 -8.32 -14.73
CA SER A 187 5.90 -8.13 -13.72
C SER A 187 5.41 -7.33 -12.50
N THR A 188 6.13 -7.39 -11.38
CA THR A 188 5.74 -6.66 -10.15
C THR A 188 6.42 -5.29 -10.04
N VAL A 189 5.73 -4.30 -9.47
CA VAL A 189 6.28 -2.97 -9.18
C VAL A 189 6.89 -2.93 -7.79
N VAL A 190 6.07 -3.10 -6.74
CA VAL A 190 6.57 -3.44 -5.41
C VAL A 190 6.92 -4.91 -5.43
N ARG A 191 8.14 -5.25 -5.03
CA ARG A 191 8.70 -6.59 -5.19
C ARG A 191 9.37 -7.03 -3.89
N PRO A 192 9.00 -8.17 -3.30
CA PRO A 192 9.73 -8.72 -2.17
C PRO A 192 11.14 -9.13 -2.62
N LEU A 193 12.12 -9.03 -1.72
CA LEU A 193 13.53 -9.34 -2.05
C LEU A 193 13.68 -10.80 -2.55
N LEU A 194 12.88 -11.72 -2.01
CA LEU A 194 12.88 -13.13 -2.39
C LEU A 194 12.55 -13.36 -3.88
N HIS A 195 11.89 -12.42 -4.57
CA HIS A 195 11.62 -12.56 -6.01
C HIS A 195 12.87 -12.33 -6.87
N GLU A 196 13.81 -11.50 -6.42
CA GLU A 196 15.09 -11.28 -7.14
C GLU A 196 16.20 -12.21 -6.64
N PHE A 197 16.14 -12.60 -5.36
CA PHE A 197 17.23 -13.31 -4.67
C PHE A 197 16.75 -14.65 -4.09
N VAL A 198 15.97 -15.41 -4.84
CA VAL A 198 15.31 -16.65 -4.38
C VAL A 198 16.27 -17.70 -3.79
N SER A 199 17.52 -17.75 -4.29
CA SER A 199 18.54 -18.68 -3.80
C SER A 199 19.06 -18.31 -2.40
N ASP A 200 18.94 -17.04 -1.99
CA ASP A 200 19.25 -16.59 -0.66
C ASP A 200 18.03 -16.75 0.26
N ARG A 201 18.02 -17.83 1.03
CA ARG A 201 16.95 -18.14 1.99
C ARG A 201 16.75 -17.06 3.05
N ALA A 202 17.76 -16.23 3.32
CA ALA A 202 17.60 -15.13 4.27
C ALA A 202 16.56 -14.10 3.79
N THR A 203 16.31 -14.01 2.49
CA THR A 203 15.32 -13.07 1.92
C THR A 203 13.87 -13.54 2.02
N TRP A 204 13.64 -14.82 2.34
CA TRP A 204 12.29 -15.40 2.37
C TRP A 204 11.45 -14.86 3.53
N ASP A 205 12.10 -14.55 4.65
CA ASP A 205 11.45 -14.04 5.86
C ASP A 205 11.54 -12.50 5.99
N VAL A 206 12.03 -11.80 4.96
CA VAL A 206 12.20 -10.34 4.98
C VAL A 206 10.90 -9.66 4.54
N ASP A 207 10.24 -8.99 5.49
CA ASP A 207 8.97 -8.30 5.31
C ASP A 207 8.99 -6.82 5.77
N SER A 208 10.16 -6.31 6.14
CA SER A 208 10.38 -4.94 6.64
C SER A 208 11.07 -4.00 5.64
N GLN A 209 11.37 -4.50 4.43
CA GLN A 209 11.97 -3.76 3.33
C GLN A 209 11.48 -4.36 2.01
N PHE A 210 11.51 -3.59 0.93
CA PHE A 210 11.01 -4.02 -0.37
C PHE A 210 11.81 -3.40 -1.51
N LEU A 211 11.70 -3.99 -2.69
CA LEU A 211 12.23 -3.43 -3.92
C LEU A 211 11.14 -2.67 -4.69
N LEU A 212 11.54 -1.60 -5.38
CA LEU A 212 10.81 -1.06 -6.51
C LEU A 212 11.46 -1.57 -7.79
N GLY A 213 10.77 -2.49 -8.48
CA GLY A 213 11.34 -3.25 -9.59
C GLY A 213 12.53 -4.10 -9.15
N PRO A 214 13.47 -4.41 -10.04
CA PRO A 214 14.63 -5.23 -9.70
C PRO A 214 15.80 -4.45 -9.07
N ALA A 215 15.84 -3.12 -9.20
CA ALA A 215 17.09 -2.36 -9.01
C ALA A 215 17.12 -1.39 -7.81
N LEU A 216 15.99 -1.11 -7.17
CA LEU A 216 15.93 -0.10 -6.11
C LEU A 216 15.42 -0.72 -4.79
N LEU A 217 16.29 -0.84 -3.80
CA LEU A 217 15.96 -1.29 -2.45
C LEU A 217 15.53 -0.13 -1.56
N VAL A 218 14.37 -0.29 -0.92
CA VAL A 218 13.83 0.63 0.09
C VAL A 218 13.89 -0.05 1.45
N SER A 219 14.75 0.47 2.33
CA SER A 219 14.95 -0.02 3.70
C SER A 219 14.49 1.03 4.72
N PRO A 220 13.19 1.06 5.09
CA PRO A 220 12.60 2.09 5.94
C PRO A 220 12.93 1.90 7.44
N VAL A 221 12.77 2.99 8.21
CA VAL A 221 12.70 2.93 9.68
C VAL A 221 11.25 2.73 10.11
N LEU A 222 10.97 1.69 10.88
CA LEU A 222 9.61 1.25 11.24
C LEU A 222 9.33 1.25 12.74
N GLU A 223 10.28 1.72 13.55
CA GLU A 223 10.19 1.77 15.00
C GLU A 223 10.47 3.18 15.50
N PRO A 224 9.86 3.61 16.62
CA PRO A 224 10.18 4.89 17.25
C PRO A 224 11.63 4.89 17.73
N VAL A 225 12.31 6.03 17.62
CA VAL A 225 13.67 6.16 18.15
C VAL A 225 13.59 6.46 19.65
N SER A 226 14.15 5.57 20.49
CA SER A 226 14.27 5.84 21.91
C SER A 226 15.17 7.06 22.16
N MET A 227 14.63 8.08 22.84
CA MET A 227 15.35 9.33 23.18
C MET A 227 16.30 9.19 24.39
N GLU A 228 16.68 7.98 24.81
CA GLU A 228 17.74 7.82 25.80
C GLU A 228 19.10 8.20 25.18
N GLY A 229 19.53 9.44 25.39
CA GLY A 229 20.89 9.91 25.15
C GLY A 229 21.12 10.89 23.98
N PHE A 230 20.09 11.52 23.41
CA PHE A 230 20.26 12.44 22.27
C PHE A 230 19.90 13.90 22.58
N SER A 231 20.89 14.81 22.48
CA SER A 231 20.74 16.26 22.64
C SER A 231 20.89 17.01 21.31
N GLY A 232 20.07 16.68 20.30
CA GLY A 232 20.18 17.33 18.98
C GLY A 232 18.94 17.24 18.09
N SER A 233 18.74 18.27 17.25
CA SER A 233 17.59 18.50 16.35
C SER A 233 17.56 17.65 15.08
N ARG A 234 18.19 16.47 15.07
CA ARG A 234 18.18 15.56 13.91
C ARG A 234 17.57 14.23 14.31
N ILE A 235 16.57 13.78 13.57
CA ILE A 235 16.05 12.42 13.68
C ILE A 235 17.16 11.45 13.21
N PRO A 236 17.69 10.56 14.06
CA PRO A 236 18.77 9.65 13.68
C PRO A 236 18.34 8.68 12.59
N ALA A 237 19.27 8.31 11.70
CA ALA A 237 19.12 7.10 10.91
C ALA A 237 19.38 5.88 11.81
N VAL A 238 18.53 4.86 11.76
CA VAL A 238 18.80 3.59 12.44
C VAL A 238 20.02 2.97 11.77
N ARG A 239 21.08 2.70 12.54
CA ARG A 239 22.23 1.93 12.06
C ARG A 239 21.74 0.52 11.76
N LEU A 240 21.83 0.09 10.50
CA LEU A 240 21.71 -1.32 10.15
C LEU A 240 22.74 -2.10 10.99
N GLY A 241 22.24 -3.03 11.81
CA GLY A 241 23.08 -3.93 12.59
C GLY A 241 24.08 -4.63 11.67
N LYS A 242 25.34 -4.67 12.08
CA LYS A 242 26.37 -5.42 11.35
C LYS A 242 25.88 -6.86 11.21
N GLN A 243 25.71 -7.35 9.98
CA GLN A 243 25.65 -8.78 9.74
C GLN A 243 26.93 -9.40 10.31
N ASP A 244 26.76 -10.36 11.22
CA ASP A 244 27.87 -11.14 11.75
C ASP A 244 28.59 -11.81 10.57
N LYS A 245 29.89 -11.53 10.45
CA LYS A 245 30.75 -12.20 9.48
C LYS A 245 30.78 -13.68 9.81
N GLN A 246 30.01 -14.49 9.07
CA GLN A 246 30.16 -15.94 9.07
C GLN A 246 31.61 -16.28 8.71
N LYS A 247 32.31 -16.93 9.64
CA LYS A 247 33.67 -17.44 9.45
C LYS A 247 33.67 -18.42 8.27
N LYS A 248 34.49 -18.14 7.25
CA LYS A 248 34.84 -19.11 6.20
C LYS A 248 35.41 -20.39 6.84
N PRO A 249 34.98 -21.60 6.43
CA PRO A 249 35.72 -22.80 6.77
C PRO A 249 37.08 -22.77 6.07
N ARG A 250 38.15 -23.08 6.81
CA ARG A 250 39.47 -23.35 6.23
C ARG A 250 39.39 -24.68 5.47
N ALA A 251 39.94 -24.67 4.25
CA ALA A 251 40.27 -25.88 3.49
C ALA A 251 41.36 -26.69 4.21
#